data_AF-A0A2R7QK09-F1
#
_entry.id   AF-A0A2R7QK09-F1
#
_cell.length_a   1.000
_cell.length_b   1.000
_cell.length_c   1.000
_cell.angle_alpha   90.00
_cell.angle_beta   90.00
_cell.angle_gamma   90.00
#
_symmetry.space_group_name_H-M   'P 1'
#
loop_
_entity.id
_entity.type
_entity.pdbx_description
1 polymer ?
#
loop_
_entity_poly.entity_id
_entity_poly.type
_entity_poly.pdbx_seq_one_letter_code
_entity_poly.pdbx_strand_id
1 'polypeptide(L)'
;MKAFVIAVLASALVACASTPTVKTDFEPTANFASYKTYSWAITPQAASPLVQQRIVQGINARLQAKGLRETPQGGDIALAAHIITAQKQTLDTFYT
;
A
#
# COMPACT_ATOMS: atom_id res chain seq x y z
N MET A 1 -15.96 28.33 -28.64
CA MET A 1 -16.99 27.43 -28.08
C MET A 1 -16.56 25.97 -28.01
N LYS A 2 -16.11 25.33 -29.10
CA LYS A 2 -15.64 23.92 -29.09
C LYS A 2 -14.51 23.63 -28.07
N ALA A 3 -13.50 24.50 -27.98
CA ALA A 3 -12.41 24.35 -27.03
C ALA A 3 -12.86 24.42 -25.55
N PHE A 4 -13.91 25.20 -25.28
CA PHE A 4 -14.47 25.33 -23.93
C PHE A 4 -15.25 24.07 -23.52
N VAL A 5 -15.98 23.46 -24.47
CA VAL A 5 -16.68 22.18 -24.24
C VAL A 5 -15.70 21.04 -23.98
N ILE A 6 -14.57 20.98 -24.70
CA ILE A 6 -13.53 19.97 -24.48
C ILE A 6 -12.86 20.16 -23.10
N ALA A 7 -12.58 21.40 -22.70
CA ALA A 7 -12.00 21.69 -21.38
C ALA A 7 -12.95 21.29 -20.24
N VAL A 8 -14.25 21.57 -20.37
CA VAL A 8 -15.27 21.19 -19.39
C VAL A 8 -15.42 19.67 -19.31
N LEU A 9 -15.45 18.96 -20.45
CA LEU A 9 -15.47 17.49 -20.44
C LEU A 9 -14.21 16.89 -19.82
N ALA A 10 -13.03 17.43 -20.09
CA ALA A 10 -11.78 16.95 -19.52
C ALA A 10 -11.72 17.14 -18.00
N SER A 11 -12.26 18.24 -17.47
CA SER A 11 -12.34 18.49 -16.02
C SER A 11 -13.32 17.56 -15.29
N ALA A 12 -14.36 17.06 -15.97
CA ALA A 12 -15.34 16.16 -15.38
C ALA A 12 -14.80 14.75 -15.08
N LEU A 13 -13.74 14.31 -15.78
CA LEU A 13 -13.14 12.98 -15.55
C LEU A 13 -12.31 12.90 -14.25
N VAL A 14 -11.88 14.05 -13.69
CA VAL A 14 -11.05 14.08 -12.46
C VAL A 14 -11.91 13.88 -11.19
N ALA A 15 -13.22 14.11 -11.28
CA ALA A 15 -14.12 14.08 -10.12
C ALA A 15 -14.41 12.67 -9.56
N CYS A 16 -14.06 11.60 -10.27
CA CYS A 16 -14.32 10.21 -9.85
C CYS A 16 -13.14 9.51 -9.18
N ALA A 17 -12.01 10.19 -8.97
CA ALA A 17 -10.85 9.59 -8.32
C ALA A 17 -11.00 9.57 -6.79
N SER A 18 -11.72 8.59 -6.24
CA SER A 18 -11.68 8.31 -4.80
C SER A 18 -10.33 7.69 -4.44
N THR A 19 -9.43 8.49 -3.88
CA THR A 19 -8.16 7.98 -3.36
C THR A 19 -8.39 7.41 -1.96
N PRO A 20 -7.93 6.18 -1.65
CA PRO A 20 -8.04 5.67 -0.29
C PRO A 20 -7.26 6.58 0.67
N THR A 21 -7.76 6.75 1.89
CA THR A 21 -7.00 7.42 2.95
C THR A 21 -5.78 6.57 3.29
N VAL A 22 -4.59 7.14 3.08
CA VAL A 22 -3.32 6.49 3.41
C VAL A 22 -2.68 7.22 4.58
N LYS A 23 -2.34 6.48 5.63
CA LYS A 23 -1.53 6.95 6.77
C LYS A 23 -0.23 6.16 6.77
N THR A 24 0.89 6.85 6.91
CA THR A 24 2.23 6.25 6.95
C THR A 24 3.00 6.82 8.12
N ASP A 25 3.82 5.98 8.73
CA ASP A 25 4.77 6.36 9.77
C ASP A 25 6.11 5.66 9.49
N PHE A 26 7.22 6.27 9.89
CA PHE A 26 8.57 5.75 9.69
C PHE A 26 9.57 6.42 10.64
N GLU A 27 10.67 5.72 10.93
CA GLU A 27 11.78 6.25 11.70
C GLU A 27 12.63 7.24 10.85
N PRO A 28 12.70 8.55 11.18
CA PRO A 28 13.39 9.54 10.36
C PRO A 28 14.91 9.34 10.30
N THR A 29 15.49 8.69 11.31
CA THR A 29 16.94 8.45 11.39
C THR A 29 17.40 7.19 10.66
N ALA A 30 16.45 6.36 10.20
CA ALA A 30 16.76 5.11 9.51
C ALA A 30 17.34 5.36 8.11
N ASN A 31 18.49 4.74 7.81
CA ASN A 31 19.09 4.80 6.48
C ASN A 31 18.45 3.77 5.54
N PHE A 32 17.29 4.09 4.98
CA PHE A 32 16.62 3.17 4.05
C PHE A 32 17.42 2.82 2.79
N ALA A 33 18.41 3.64 2.43
CA ALA A 33 19.27 3.37 1.28
C ALA A 33 20.24 2.19 1.52
N SER A 34 20.51 1.80 2.77
CA SER A 34 21.38 0.65 3.06
C SER A 34 20.69 -0.69 2.81
N TYR A 35 19.36 -0.75 2.85
CA TYR A 35 18.61 -1.99 2.64
C TYR A 35 18.50 -2.31 1.15
N LYS A 36 18.78 -3.56 0.77
CA LYS A 36 18.79 -4.01 -0.64
C LYS A 36 17.84 -5.17 -0.90
N THR A 37 17.49 -5.91 0.14
CA THR A 37 16.67 -7.11 0.03
C THR A 37 15.45 -7.04 0.94
N TYR A 38 14.39 -7.74 0.55
CA TYR A 38 13.20 -7.91 1.37
C TYR A 38 12.72 -9.36 1.34
N SER A 39 12.10 -9.80 2.42
CA SER A 39 11.43 -11.09 2.52
C SER A 39 10.08 -10.94 3.22
N TRP A 40 9.10 -11.74 2.82
CA TRP A 40 7.79 -11.77 3.47
C TRP A 40 7.86 -12.49 4.81
N ALA A 41 7.63 -11.76 5.90
CA ALA A 41 7.39 -12.35 7.22
C ALA A 41 5.92 -12.73 7.39
N ILE A 42 5.00 -11.87 6.92
CA ILE A 42 3.56 -12.12 6.93
C ILE A 42 2.97 -11.70 5.57
N THR A 43 2.68 -12.70 4.74
CA THR A 43 1.93 -12.50 3.50
C THR A 43 0.48 -12.18 3.83
N PRO A 44 -0.15 -11.18 3.18
CA PRO A 44 -1.52 -10.80 3.51
C PRO A 44 -2.51 -11.89 3.09
N GLN A 45 -3.49 -12.18 3.94
CA GLN A 45 -4.59 -13.10 3.64
C GLN A 45 -5.82 -12.31 3.21
N ALA A 46 -6.21 -12.47 1.94
CA ALA A 46 -7.44 -11.89 1.43
C ALA A 46 -8.52 -12.98 1.30
N ALA A 47 -9.79 -12.57 1.28
CA ALA A 47 -10.92 -13.50 1.04
C ALA A 47 -10.84 -14.15 -0.36
N SER A 48 -10.22 -13.48 -1.33
CA SER A 48 -10.03 -13.98 -2.69
C SER A 48 -8.54 -14.21 -2.98
N PRO A 49 -8.14 -15.40 -3.47
CA PRO A 49 -6.76 -15.66 -3.89
C PRO A 49 -6.25 -14.66 -4.93
N LEU A 50 -7.13 -14.23 -5.85
CA LEU A 50 -6.79 -13.26 -6.88
C LEU A 50 -6.51 -11.87 -6.29
N VAL A 51 -7.26 -11.46 -5.27
CA VAL A 51 -7.03 -10.19 -4.56
C VAL A 51 -5.71 -10.24 -3.80
N GLN A 52 -5.46 -11.34 -3.09
CA GLN A 52 -4.19 -11.56 -2.40
C GLN A 52 -3.01 -11.47 -3.36
N GLN A 53 -3.08 -12.18 -4.48
CA GLN A 53 -2.04 -12.16 -5.51
C GLN A 53 -1.78 -10.74 -6.02
N ARG A 54 -2.83 -9.98 -6.32
CA ARG A 54 -2.70 -8.59 -6.79
C ARG A 54 -2.06 -7.66 -5.76
N ILE A 55 -2.38 -7.83 -4.48
CA ILE A 55 -1.78 -7.05 -3.39
C ILE A 55 -0.29 -7.36 -3.28
N VAL A 56 0.07 -8.64 -3.21
CA VAL A 56 1.47 -9.08 -3.12
C VAL A 56 2.27 -8.60 -4.32
N GLN A 57 1.77 -8.83 -5.54
CA GLN A 57 2.42 -8.37 -6.77
C GLN A 57 2.56 -6.84 -6.81
N GLY A 58 1.54 -6.11 -6.38
CA GLY A 58 1.56 -4.66 -6.33
C GLY A 58 2.57 -4.09 -5.34
N ILE A 59 2.79 -4.75 -4.20
CA ILE A 59 3.82 -4.39 -3.22
C ILE A 59 5.19 -4.71 -3.79
N ASN A 60 5.39 -5.95 -4.28
CA ASN A 60 6.65 -6.40 -4.87
C ASN A 60 7.11 -5.48 -6.01
N ALA A 61 6.21 -5.15 -6.95
CA ALA A 61 6.53 -4.27 -8.07
C ALA A 61 7.01 -2.88 -7.61
N ARG A 62 6.40 -2.30 -6.56
CA ARG A 62 6.80 -1.00 -6.03
C ARG A 62 8.14 -1.04 -5.30
N LEU A 63 8.43 -2.13 -4.59
CA LEU A 63 9.73 -2.32 -3.92
C LEU A 63 10.84 -2.57 -4.95
N GLN A 64 10.57 -3.38 -5.97
CA GLN A 64 11.51 -3.64 -7.06
C GLN A 64 11.78 -2.38 -7.89
N ALA A 65 10.77 -1.54 -8.13
CA ALA A 65 10.96 -0.22 -8.76
C ALA A 65 11.84 0.73 -7.93
N LYS A 66 11.97 0.48 -6.61
CA LYS A 66 12.90 1.20 -5.71
C LYS A 66 14.29 0.54 -5.64
N GLY A 67 14.53 -0.52 -6.42
CA GLY A 67 15.81 -1.22 -6.49
C GLY A 67 16.01 -2.33 -5.44
N LEU A 68 14.97 -2.67 -4.68
CA LEU A 68 15.02 -3.78 -3.72
C LEU A 68 14.80 -5.12 -4.42
N ARG A 69 15.39 -6.20 -3.90
CA ARG A 69 15.24 -7.56 -4.41
C ARG A 69 14.56 -8.47 -3.40
N GLU A 70 13.64 -9.31 -3.87
CA GLU A 70 13.02 -10.31 -3.03
C GLU A 70 14.00 -11.44 -2.73
N THR A 71 14.08 -11.85 -1.46
CA THR A 71 14.74 -13.08 -1.04
C THR A 71 13.72 -14.01 -0.38
N PRO A 72 13.89 -15.34 -0.47
CA PRO A 72 12.96 -16.26 0.17
C PRO A 72 12.82 -16.04 1.68
N GLN A 73 13.94 -15.73 2.34
CA GLN A 73 14.04 -15.49 3.78
C GLN A 73 15.23 -14.56 4.09
N GLY A 74 15.25 -13.98 5.28
CA GLY A 74 16.39 -13.23 5.81
C GLY A 74 16.75 -11.96 5.03
N GLY A 75 15.78 -11.35 4.36
CA GLY A 75 15.99 -10.06 3.72
C GLY A 75 16.24 -8.95 4.75
N ASP A 76 16.92 -7.88 4.33
CA ASP A 76 17.19 -6.71 5.17
C ASP A 76 15.90 -6.07 5.71
N ILE A 77 14.80 -6.23 4.96
CA ILE A 77 13.45 -5.78 5.30
C ILE A 77 12.52 -6.99 5.44
N ALA A 78 11.91 -7.14 6.61
CA ALA A 78 10.82 -8.10 6.85
C ALA A 78 9.48 -7.43 6.55
N LEU A 79 8.75 -7.92 5.54
CA LEU A 79 7.43 -7.40 5.17
C LEU A 79 6.32 -8.13 5.93
N ALA A 80 5.44 -7.37 6.57
CA ALA A 80 4.21 -7.86 7.14
C ALA A 80 3.03 -7.03 6.63
N ALA A 81 2.05 -7.69 6.01
CA ALA A 81 0.84 -7.03 5.54
C ALA A 81 -0.41 -7.73 6.10
N HIS A 82 -1.37 -6.93 6.58
CA HIS A 82 -2.62 -7.39 7.15
C HIS A 82 -3.80 -6.78 6.40
N ILE A 83 -4.79 -7.60 6.08
CA ILE A 83 -6.06 -7.16 5.48
C ILE A 83 -7.14 -7.29 6.54
N ILE A 84 -7.73 -6.16 6.92
CA ILE A 84 -8.78 -6.09 7.93
C ILE A 84 -10.06 -5.65 7.23
N THR A 85 -11.04 -6.57 7.12
CA THR A 85 -12.35 -6.30 6.48
C THR A 85 -13.49 -6.15 7.47
N ALA A 86 -13.23 -6.36 8.77
CA ALA A 86 -14.20 -6.19 9.83
C ALA A 86 -13.52 -5.60 11.06
N GLN A 87 -14.10 -4.53 11.60
CA GLN A 87 -13.76 -3.99 12.90
C GLN A 87 -14.36 -4.92 13.95
N LYS A 88 -13.54 -5.76 14.61
CA LYS A 88 -14.05 -6.67 15.66
C LYS A 88 -13.98 -6.08 17.07
N GLN A 89 -13.20 -5.03 17.30
CA GLN A 89 -13.06 -4.41 18.62
C GLN A 89 -12.97 -2.89 18.50
N THR A 90 -13.87 -2.21 19.20
CA THR A 90 -13.74 -0.79 19.56
C THR A 90 -13.33 -0.77 21.02
N LEU A 91 -12.13 -0.28 21.30
CA LEU A 91 -11.68 -0.04 22.68
C LEU A 91 -12.12 1.39 23.04
N ASP A 92 -13.30 1.52 23.65
CA ASP A 92 -13.65 2.75 24.36
C ASP A 92 -12.81 2.78 25.64
N THR A 93 -11.74 3.55 25.64
CA THR A 93 -10.96 3.81 26.85
C THR A 93 -11.74 4.80 27.71
N PHE A 94 -12.49 4.28 28.70
CA PHE A 94 -13.31 5.04 29.66
C PHE A 94 -12.49 5.80 30.73
N TYR A 95 -11.40 6.48 30.36
CA TYR A 95 -10.71 7.39 31.27
C TYR A 95 -10.81 8.81 30.71
N THR A 96 -11.75 9.57 31.28
CA THR A 96 -11.81 11.04 31.28
C THR A 96 -11.07 11.57 32.50
#